data_AF-A0A832Z586-F1
#
_entry.id   AF-A0A832Z586-F1
#
_cell.length_a   1.000
_cell.length_b   1.000
_cell.length_c   1.000
_cell.angle_alpha   90.00
_cell.angle_beta   90.00
_cell.angle_gamma   90.00
#
_symmetry.space_group_name_H-M   'P 1'
#
loop_
_entity.id
_entity.type
_entity.pdbx_description
1 polymer ?
#
loop_
_entity_poly.entity_id
_entity_poly.type
_entity_poly.pdbx_seq_one_letter_code
_entity_poly.pdbx_strand_id
1 'polypeptide(L)'
;MKLLGFCAAEYRDYLVYKLLAEREKEDRVRRVLEKLAGDELAHYRFWSRLAGNCKPRTSKLWLWSILIVRRLLGLTFTLKLLERGELNTIKAYREVLDQLPPEDRSVLEKIIRDEEEHERKIIGSIDERLVSYLGFIALGLSDAIVELMGVYTGFLGATSKAVIAGVAGLIVGVSAAVSMASAAYVQAKHEIGKSPKFSALITGLTYIAAVAALSTPYLLQLPVVVA
;
A
#
# COMPACT_ATOMS: atom_id res chain seq x y z
N MET A 1 24.31 17.00 -6.46
CA MET A 1 23.07 16.40 -7.03
C MET A 1 22.28 15.60 -6.00
N LYS A 2 22.91 14.69 -5.21
CA LYS A 2 22.24 13.91 -4.15
C LYS A 2 21.54 14.78 -3.07
N LEU A 3 22.20 15.83 -2.57
CA LEU A 3 21.66 16.71 -1.50
C LEU A 3 20.35 17.43 -1.86
N LEU A 4 20.21 17.88 -3.11
CA LEU A 4 18.96 18.50 -3.58
C LEU A 4 17.82 17.48 -3.68
N GLY A 5 18.15 16.22 -4.01
CA GLY A 5 17.20 15.11 -4.00
C GLY A 5 16.67 14.83 -2.60
N PHE A 6 17.54 14.78 -1.60
CA PHE A 6 17.16 14.59 -0.20
C PHE A 6 16.27 15.73 0.29
N CYS A 7 16.69 16.98 0.09
CA CYS A 7 15.87 18.14 0.40
C CYS A 7 14.46 18.08 -0.22
N ALA A 8 14.37 17.70 -1.50
CA ALA A 8 13.09 17.66 -2.20
C ALA A 8 12.18 16.52 -1.71
N ALA A 9 12.75 15.38 -1.32
CA ALA A 9 12.01 14.24 -0.76
C ALA A 9 11.42 14.61 0.61
N GLU A 10 12.25 15.03 1.54
CA GLU A 10 11.88 15.43 2.91
C GLU A 10 10.80 16.52 2.93
N TYR A 11 10.92 17.52 2.03
CA TYR A 11 9.89 18.55 1.91
C TYR A 11 8.56 18.01 1.40
N ARG A 12 8.61 17.05 0.47
CA ARG A 12 7.40 16.43 -0.08
C ARG A 12 6.71 15.60 0.99
N ASP A 13 7.46 14.88 1.80
CA ASP A 13 6.95 13.98 2.82
C ASP A 13 6.36 14.80 3.99
N TYR A 14 7.02 15.90 4.38
CA TYR A 14 6.43 16.96 5.22
C TYR A 14 5.06 17.44 4.71
N LEU A 15 4.97 17.82 3.43
CA LEU A 15 3.72 18.33 2.86
C LEU A 15 2.61 17.29 2.91
N VAL A 16 2.94 16.03 2.65
CA VAL A 16 1.97 14.94 2.69
C VAL A 16 1.50 14.69 4.12
N TYR A 17 2.40 14.52 5.08
CA TYR A 17 2.00 14.26 6.48
C TYR A 17 1.18 15.40 7.06
N LYS A 18 1.55 16.65 6.76
CA LYS A 18 0.74 17.82 7.13
C LYS A 18 -0.67 17.78 6.53
N LEU A 19 -0.76 17.54 5.21
CA LEU A 19 -2.02 17.45 4.47
C LEU A 19 -2.92 16.31 4.99
N LEU A 20 -2.31 15.19 5.41
CA LEU A 20 -2.97 14.04 6.00
C LEU A 20 -3.45 14.37 7.42
N ALA A 21 -2.64 15.04 8.24
CA ALA A 21 -3.00 15.46 9.59
C ALA A 21 -4.20 16.42 9.59
N GLU A 22 -4.20 17.41 8.70
CA GLU A 22 -5.28 18.39 8.55
C GLU A 22 -6.65 17.76 8.22
N ARG A 23 -6.64 16.57 7.61
CA ARG A 23 -7.85 15.83 7.22
C ARG A 23 -8.16 14.65 8.15
N GLU A 24 -7.32 14.40 9.15
CA GLU A 24 -7.50 13.30 10.07
C GLU A 24 -8.53 13.66 11.16
N LYS A 25 -9.50 12.77 11.36
CA LYS A 25 -10.57 12.95 12.35
C LYS A 25 -10.18 12.35 13.68
N GLU A 26 -9.41 11.27 13.68
CA GLU A 26 -9.00 10.61 14.92
C GLU A 26 -7.81 11.35 15.55
N ASP A 27 -8.02 11.96 16.72
CA ASP A 27 -7.02 12.80 17.39
C ASP A 27 -5.70 12.07 17.66
N ARG A 28 -5.74 10.77 17.99
CA ARG A 28 -4.52 9.97 18.22
C ARG A 28 -3.68 9.89 16.94
N VAL A 29 -4.32 9.58 15.82
CA VAL A 29 -3.67 9.44 14.51
C VAL A 29 -3.25 10.80 13.98
N ARG A 30 -4.06 11.85 14.18
CA ARG A 30 -3.70 13.22 13.81
C ARG A 30 -2.39 13.65 14.48
N ARG A 31 -2.27 13.44 15.81
CA ARG A 31 -1.03 13.76 16.54
C ARG A 31 0.19 13.00 16.02
N VAL A 32 0.00 11.76 15.60
CA VAL A 32 1.07 10.97 14.97
C VAL A 32 1.51 11.61 13.65
N LEU A 33 0.57 11.97 12.77
CA LEU A 33 0.87 12.62 11.50
C LEU A 33 1.48 14.02 11.67
N GLU A 34 1.06 14.78 12.68
CA GLU A 34 1.64 16.07 13.03
C GLU A 34 3.10 15.92 13.50
N LYS A 35 3.38 14.88 14.29
CA LYS A 35 4.75 14.58 14.72
C LYS A 35 5.63 14.24 13.52
N LEU A 36 5.19 13.31 12.66
CA LEU A 36 5.92 12.94 11.44
C LEU A 36 6.19 14.18 10.57
N ALA A 37 5.17 15.01 10.31
CA ALA A 37 5.36 16.25 9.57
C ALA A 37 6.39 17.19 10.24
N GLY A 38 6.43 17.25 11.57
CA GLY A 38 7.41 18.05 12.31
C GLY A 38 8.85 17.54 12.12
N ASP A 39 9.04 16.23 12.16
CA ASP A 39 10.33 15.56 11.99
C ASP A 39 10.86 15.79 10.56
N GLU A 40 10.05 15.48 9.53
CA GLU A 40 10.35 15.74 8.10
C GLU A 40 10.71 17.20 7.83
N LEU A 41 10.01 18.14 8.48
CA LEU A 41 10.31 19.56 8.33
C LEU A 41 11.69 19.91 8.90
N ALA A 42 12.09 19.29 10.00
CA ALA A 42 13.41 19.46 10.58
C ALA A 42 14.50 18.87 9.66
N HIS A 43 14.26 17.71 9.08
CA HIS A 43 15.15 17.04 8.15
C HIS A 43 15.31 17.84 6.84
N TYR A 44 14.20 18.32 6.25
CA TYR A 44 14.22 19.25 5.13
C TYR A 44 15.06 20.50 5.43
N ARG A 45 14.92 21.11 6.61
CA ARG A 45 15.71 22.30 7.00
C ARG A 45 17.21 21.98 7.05
N PHE A 46 17.58 20.81 7.58
CA PHE A 46 18.96 20.35 7.59
C PHE A 46 19.54 20.24 6.17
N TRP A 47 18.86 19.51 5.29
CA TRP A 47 19.30 19.34 3.91
C TRP A 47 19.24 20.64 3.11
N SER A 48 18.26 21.51 3.37
CA SER A 48 18.14 22.81 2.71
C SER A 48 19.31 23.74 3.07
N ARG A 49 19.76 23.73 4.33
CA ARG A 49 20.98 24.45 4.75
C ARG A 49 22.21 23.94 4.02
N LEU A 50 22.41 22.62 3.97
CA LEU A 50 23.57 22.01 3.29
C LEU A 50 23.55 22.20 1.77
N ALA A 51 22.37 22.21 1.16
CA ALA A 51 22.20 22.37 -0.28
C ALA A 51 22.15 23.84 -0.75
N GLY A 52 22.27 24.81 0.16
CA GLY A 52 22.27 26.24 -0.18
C GLY A 52 20.88 26.83 -0.42
N ASN A 53 19.94 26.63 0.50
CA ASN A 53 18.55 27.14 0.46
C ASN A 53 17.71 26.54 -0.68
N CYS A 54 17.64 25.22 -0.69
CA CYS A 54 16.78 24.46 -1.57
C CYS A 54 15.29 24.84 -1.40
N LYS A 55 14.61 25.13 -2.51
CA LYS A 55 13.17 25.45 -2.59
C LYS A 55 12.47 24.48 -3.54
N PRO A 56 12.18 23.25 -3.08
CA PRO A 56 11.61 22.22 -3.95
C PRO A 56 10.16 22.56 -4.31
N ARG A 57 9.76 22.22 -5.54
CA ARG A 57 8.40 22.40 -6.03
C ARG A 57 7.70 21.05 -6.09
N THR A 58 6.61 20.91 -5.34
CA THR A 58 5.80 19.69 -5.33
C THR A 58 4.63 19.82 -6.29
N SER A 59 4.39 18.78 -7.09
CA SER A 59 3.24 18.74 -8.00
C SER A 59 1.93 18.60 -7.21
N LYS A 60 0.99 19.52 -7.44
CA LYS A 60 -0.37 19.43 -6.87
C LYS A 60 -1.09 18.15 -7.29
N LEU A 61 -0.84 17.69 -8.52
CA LEU A 61 -1.42 16.45 -9.05
C LEU A 61 -0.95 15.23 -8.25
N TRP A 62 0.35 15.21 -7.90
CA TRP A 62 0.92 14.14 -7.09
C TRP A 62 0.32 14.13 -5.67
N LEU A 63 0.22 15.28 -5.01
CA LEU A 63 -0.43 15.38 -3.69
C LEU A 63 -1.90 14.91 -3.73
N TRP A 64 -2.62 15.28 -4.79
CA TRP A 64 -4.01 14.84 -4.98
C TRP A 64 -4.11 13.33 -5.18
N SER A 65 -3.16 12.72 -5.90
CA SER A 65 -3.12 11.26 -6.06
C SER A 65 -2.94 10.53 -4.73
N ILE A 66 -2.11 11.05 -3.80
CA ILE A 66 -1.95 10.48 -2.46
C ILE A 66 -3.25 10.55 -1.65
N LEU A 67 -4.01 11.65 -1.77
CA LEU A 67 -5.32 11.75 -1.12
C LEU A 67 -6.33 10.73 -1.65
N ILE A 68 -6.30 10.45 -2.95
CA ILE A 68 -7.12 9.38 -3.55
C ILE A 68 -6.71 8.03 -2.99
N VAL A 69 -5.41 7.74 -2.94
CA VAL A 69 -4.89 6.49 -2.38
C VAL A 69 -5.35 6.31 -0.94
N ARG A 70 -5.24 7.35 -0.10
CA ARG A 70 -5.79 7.33 1.27
C ARG A 70 -7.28 7.03 1.29
N ARG A 71 -8.06 7.65 0.39
CA ARG A 71 -9.51 7.48 0.36
C ARG A 71 -9.94 6.06 -0.04
N LEU A 72 -9.17 5.41 -0.90
CA LEU A 72 -9.46 4.08 -1.44
C LEU A 72 -8.87 2.95 -0.59
N LEU A 73 -7.63 3.09 -0.13
CA LEU A 73 -6.84 2.01 0.47
C LEU A 73 -6.61 2.18 1.98
N GLY A 74 -6.95 3.34 2.55
CA GLY A 74 -6.73 3.64 3.97
C GLY A 74 -5.41 4.38 4.24
N LEU A 75 -5.27 4.86 5.47
CA LEU A 75 -4.11 5.63 5.92
C LEU A 75 -2.88 4.73 6.06
N THR A 76 -2.99 3.57 6.70
CA THR A 76 -1.84 2.70 6.98
C THR A 76 -1.20 2.22 5.67
N PHE A 77 -2.01 1.90 4.65
CA PHE A 77 -1.48 1.60 3.32
C PHE A 77 -0.76 2.81 2.70
N THR A 78 -1.37 3.98 2.80
CA THR A 78 -0.80 5.22 2.26
C THR A 78 0.56 5.54 2.88
N LEU A 79 0.68 5.43 4.22
CA LEU A 79 1.94 5.64 4.93
C LEU A 79 3.00 4.62 4.51
N LYS A 80 2.65 3.32 4.45
CA LYS A 80 3.59 2.30 3.94
C LYS A 80 4.03 2.52 2.50
N LEU A 81 3.17 3.09 1.66
CA LEU A 81 3.51 3.41 0.27
C LEU A 81 4.52 4.56 0.21
N LEU A 82 4.35 5.59 1.05
CA LEU A 82 5.26 6.73 1.13
C LEU A 82 6.66 6.28 1.59
N GLU A 83 6.71 5.41 2.59
CA GLU A 83 7.93 4.94 3.26
C GLU A 83 8.65 3.80 2.52
N ARG A 84 8.11 3.33 1.39
CA ARG A 84 8.72 2.21 0.64
C ARG A 84 10.17 2.53 0.21
N GLY A 85 10.52 3.81 0.10
CA GLY A 85 11.84 4.30 -0.26
C GLY A 85 12.80 4.54 0.91
N GLU A 86 12.31 4.57 2.15
CA GLU A 86 13.05 5.01 3.36
C GLU A 86 14.39 4.29 3.51
N LEU A 87 14.37 2.97 3.37
CA LEU A 87 15.56 2.12 3.53
C LEU A 87 16.67 2.47 2.53
N ASN A 88 16.32 2.89 1.33
CA ASN A 88 17.29 3.33 0.33
C ASN A 88 17.78 4.75 0.62
N THR A 89 16.90 5.62 1.12
CA THR A 89 17.24 6.97 1.59
C THR A 89 18.23 6.91 2.74
N ILE A 90 17.99 6.09 3.77
CA ILE A 90 18.88 5.87 4.92
C ILE A 90 20.26 5.37 4.46
N LYS A 91 20.31 4.42 3.52
CA LYS A 91 21.59 3.97 2.94
C LYS A 91 22.34 5.12 2.28
N ALA A 92 21.64 5.94 1.50
CA ALA A 92 22.22 7.11 0.84
C ALA A 92 22.68 8.17 1.85
N TYR A 93 22.02 8.31 3.01
CA TYR A 93 22.45 9.19 4.10
C TYR A 93 23.76 8.71 4.71
N ARG A 94 23.88 7.40 4.96
CA ARG A 94 25.10 6.78 5.48
C ARG A 94 26.30 6.98 4.55
N GLU A 95 26.11 6.95 3.23
CA GLU A 95 27.18 7.24 2.25
C GLU A 95 27.71 8.69 2.31
N VAL A 96 26.87 9.64 2.72
CA VAL A 96 27.23 11.07 2.80
C VAL A 96 27.78 11.44 4.18
N LEU A 97 27.53 10.59 5.18
CA LEU A 97 27.91 10.80 6.58
C LEU A 97 29.41 11.05 6.79
N ASP A 98 30.26 10.35 6.04
CA ASP A 98 31.71 10.48 6.11
C ASP A 98 32.24 11.77 5.46
N GLN A 99 31.44 12.42 4.61
CA GLN A 99 31.81 13.61 3.85
C GLN A 99 31.43 14.92 4.58
N LEU A 100 30.69 14.83 5.68
CA LEU A 100 30.20 15.98 6.44
C LEU A 100 31.14 16.37 7.59
N PRO A 101 31.17 17.65 7.98
CA PRO A 101 31.80 18.11 9.21
C PRO A 101 31.29 17.38 10.45
N PRO A 102 32.08 17.28 11.55
CA PRO A 102 31.70 16.55 12.76
C PRO A 102 30.35 16.97 13.36
N GLU A 103 30.05 18.27 13.35
CA GLU A 103 28.78 18.82 13.83
C GLU A 103 27.59 18.32 13.00
N ASP A 104 27.70 18.37 11.66
CA ASP A 104 26.65 17.95 10.73
C ASP A 104 26.48 16.43 10.69
N ARG A 105 27.58 15.69 10.94
CA ARG A 105 27.56 14.23 11.09
C ARG A 105 26.67 13.81 12.26
N SER A 106 26.82 14.45 13.42
CA SER A 106 26.02 14.12 14.61
C SER A 106 24.51 14.36 14.40
N VAL A 107 24.18 15.40 13.63
CA VAL A 107 22.78 15.71 13.26
C VAL A 107 22.26 14.68 12.28
N LEU A 108 23.03 14.30 11.26
CA LEU A 108 22.62 13.28 10.30
C LEU A 108 22.45 11.89 10.94
N GLU A 109 23.29 11.52 11.90
CA GLU A 109 23.10 10.29 12.69
C GLU A 109 21.79 10.31 13.48
N LYS A 110 21.37 11.49 13.97
CA LYS A 110 20.07 11.64 14.62
C LYS A 110 18.93 11.46 13.62
N ILE A 111 19.01 12.12 12.46
CA ILE A 111 18.00 11.97 11.38
C ILE A 111 17.86 10.50 11.00
N ILE A 112 18.96 9.78 10.77
CA ILE A 112 18.91 8.34 10.45
C ILE A 112 18.20 7.52 11.54
N ARG A 113 18.43 7.84 12.82
CA ARG A 113 17.73 7.16 13.92
C ARG A 113 16.25 7.51 13.98
N ASP A 114 15.90 8.76 13.70
CA ASP A 114 14.53 9.25 13.68
C ASP A 114 13.76 8.51 12.55
N GLU A 115 14.34 8.39 11.35
CA GLU A 115 13.75 7.61 10.23
C GLU A 115 13.57 6.12 10.57
N GLU A 116 14.58 5.50 11.19
CA GLU A 116 14.47 4.09 11.61
C GLU A 116 13.39 3.85 12.69
N GLU A 117 13.01 4.89 13.44
CA GLU A 117 11.94 4.86 14.43
C GLU A 117 10.55 5.11 13.83
N HIS A 118 10.44 5.95 12.80
CA HIS A 118 9.20 6.24 12.09
C HIS A 118 8.54 4.97 11.54
N GLU A 119 9.31 4.17 10.80
CA GLU A 119 8.83 2.90 10.21
C GLU A 119 8.40 1.91 11.30
N ARG A 120 9.26 1.69 12.31
CA ARG A 120 9.10 0.59 13.26
C ARG A 120 8.03 0.83 14.33
N LYS A 121 7.91 2.05 14.83
CA LYS A 121 7.07 2.34 16.01
C LYS A 121 5.86 3.18 15.67
N ILE A 122 6.00 4.16 14.79
CA ILE A 122 4.97 5.17 14.60
C ILE A 122 3.90 4.64 13.66
N ILE A 123 4.28 4.17 12.47
CA ILE A 123 3.34 3.64 11.48
C ILE A 123 2.77 2.30 11.93
N GLY A 124 3.58 1.45 12.56
CA GLY A 124 3.13 0.18 13.14
C GLY A 124 2.07 0.35 14.25
N SER A 125 1.97 1.53 14.87
CA SER A 125 0.98 1.79 15.93
C SER A 125 -0.41 2.19 15.42
N ILE A 126 -0.55 2.45 14.12
CA ILE A 126 -1.81 2.80 13.47
C ILE A 126 -2.52 1.50 13.07
N ASP A 127 -3.42 1.04 13.94
CA ASP A 127 -4.17 -0.20 13.75
C ASP A 127 -5.36 0.02 12.79
N GLU A 128 -5.09 -0.18 11.49
CA GLU A 128 -6.17 -0.28 10.50
C GLU A 128 -6.58 -1.74 10.30
N ARG A 129 -7.82 -2.03 10.69
CA ARG A 129 -8.48 -3.33 10.56
C ARG A 129 -8.50 -3.88 9.13
N LEU A 130 -8.34 -3.05 8.09
CA LEU A 130 -8.29 -3.51 6.70
C LEU A 130 -6.88 -3.94 6.29
N VAL A 131 -5.85 -3.20 6.72
CA VAL A 131 -4.45 -3.52 6.41
C VAL A 131 -4.02 -4.85 7.02
N SER A 132 -4.50 -5.15 8.24
CA SER A 132 -4.22 -6.44 8.87
C SER A 132 -4.79 -7.65 8.11
N TYR A 133 -5.73 -7.45 7.18
CA TYR A 133 -6.35 -8.52 6.38
C TYR A 133 -5.95 -8.45 4.89
N LEU A 134 -5.01 -7.58 4.50
CA LEU A 134 -4.54 -7.52 3.11
C LEU A 134 -4.00 -8.85 2.60
N GLY A 135 -3.35 -9.64 3.46
CA GLY A 135 -2.89 -10.99 3.10
C GLY A 135 -4.05 -11.90 2.66
N PHE A 136 -5.16 -11.87 3.39
CA PHE A 136 -6.36 -12.65 3.09
C PHE A 136 -7.09 -12.18 1.82
N ILE A 137 -7.07 -10.87 1.56
CA ILE A 137 -7.61 -10.25 0.33
C ILE A 137 -6.74 -10.65 -0.87
N ALA A 138 -5.42 -10.44 -0.77
CA ALA A 138 -4.47 -10.76 -1.83
C ALA A 138 -4.51 -12.25 -2.18
N LEU A 139 -4.58 -13.11 -1.17
CA LEU A 139 -4.71 -14.56 -1.31
C LEU A 139 -5.96 -14.94 -2.12
N GLY A 140 -7.14 -14.44 -1.71
CA GLY A 140 -8.40 -14.72 -2.42
C GLY A 140 -8.41 -14.19 -3.86
N LEU A 141 -7.83 -13.02 -4.09
CA LEU A 141 -7.74 -12.42 -5.42
C LEU A 141 -6.80 -13.21 -6.34
N SER A 142 -5.60 -13.57 -5.85
CA SER A 142 -4.62 -14.30 -6.65
C SER A 142 -5.11 -15.69 -7.05
N ASP A 143 -5.79 -16.39 -6.14
CA ASP A 143 -6.31 -17.72 -6.40
C ASP A 143 -7.46 -17.67 -7.41
N ALA A 144 -8.40 -16.74 -7.23
CA ALA A 144 -9.51 -16.52 -8.16
C ALA A 144 -9.02 -16.23 -9.59
N ILE A 145 -7.99 -15.40 -9.75
CA ILE A 145 -7.44 -15.07 -11.06
C ILE A 145 -6.84 -16.32 -11.70
N VAL A 146 -5.97 -17.05 -10.99
CA VAL A 146 -5.27 -18.22 -11.55
C VAL A 146 -6.27 -19.34 -11.88
N GLU A 147 -7.20 -19.64 -10.99
CA GLU A 147 -8.19 -20.69 -11.17
C GLU A 147 -9.13 -20.38 -12.34
N LEU A 148 -9.68 -19.16 -12.41
CA LEU A 148 -10.58 -18.77 -13.49
C LEU A 148 -9.90 -18.67 -14.84
N MET A 149 -8.64 -18.25 -14.90
CA MET A 149 -7.87 -18.29 -16.15
C MET A 149 -7.78 -19.72 -16.69
N GLY A 150 -7.58 -20.71 -15.80
CA GLY A 150 -7.61 -22.12 -16.15
C GLY A 150 -8.99 -22.55 -16.69
N VAL A 151 -10.07 -22.20 -15.98
CA VAL A 151 -11.45 -22.50 -16.39
C VAL A 151 -11.75 -21.88 -17.77
N TYR A 152 -11.51 -20.60 -17.96
CA TYR A 152 -11.83 -19.93 -19.22
C TYR A 152 -10.99 -20.47 -20.37
N THR A 153 -9.69 -20.69 -20.17
CA THR A 153 -8.83 -21.26 -21.21
C THR A 153 -9.30 -22.66 -21.61
N GLY A 154 -9.62 -23.50 -20.63
CA GLY A 154 -10.14 -24.85 -20.89
C GLY A 154 -11.48 -24.84 -21.62
N PHE A 155 -12.44 -24.05 -21.14
CA PHE A 155 -13.77 -23.99 -21.77
C PHE A 155 -13.74 -23.32 -23.13
N LEU A 156 -12.99 -22.22 -23.34
CA LEU A 156 -12.86 -21.62 -24.68
C LEU A 156 -12.16 -22.54 -25.67
N GLY A 157 -11.22 -23.38 -25.21
CA GLY A 157 -10.61 -24.42 -26.05
C GLY A 157 -11.60 -25.53 -26.45
N ALA A 158 -12.58 -25.82 -25.59
CA ALA A 158 -13.59 -26.86 -25.81
C ALA A 158 -14.88 -26.34 -26.48
N THR A 159 -15.18 -25.04 -26.38
CA THR A 159 -16.40 -24.44 -26.93
C THR A 159 -16.16 -23.06 -27.53
N SER A 160 -16.79 -22.80 -28.67
CA SER A 160 -16.76 -21.49 -29.33
C SER A 160 -17.67 -20.45 -28.66
N LYS A 161 -18.45 -20.82 -27.64
CA LYS A 161 -19.43 -19.93 -27.00
C LYS A 161 -18.86 -19.34 -25.70
N ALA A 162 -18.46 -18.07 -25.76
CA ALA A 162 -17.94 -17.32 -24.61
C ALA A 162 -18.88 -17.35 -23.39
N VAL A 163 -20.20 -17.30 -23.60
CA VAL A 163 -21.20 -17.36 -22.53
C VAL A 163 -21.10 -18.66 -21.72
N ILE A 164 -20.79 -19.80 -22.36
CA ILE A 164 -20.63 -21.08 -21.66
C ILE A 164 -19.40 -21.04 -20.76
N ALA A 165 -18.28 -20.47 -21.24
CA ALA A 165 -17.09 -20.26 -20.42
C ALA A 165 -17.38 -19.33 -19.22
N GLY A 166 -18.15 -18.25 -19.43
CA GLY A 166 -18.56 -17.34 -18.37
C GLY A 166 -19.40 -18.01 -17.29
N VAL A 167 -20.40 -18.82 -17.68
CA VAL A 167 -21.23 -19.58 -16.73
C VAL A 167 -20.39 -20.63 -15.99
N ALA A 168 -19.49 -21.33 -16.68
CA ALA A 168 -18.58 -22.28 -16.04
C ALA A 168 -17.68 -21.59 -15.01
N GLY A 169 -17.14 -20.41 -15.34
CA GLY A 169 -16.37 -19.58 -14.42
C GLY A 169 -17.15 -19.21 -13.16
N LEU A 170 -18.42 -18.79 -13.29
CA LEU A 170 -19.26 -18.51 -12.13
C LEU A 170 -19.45 -19.74 -11.23
N ILE A 171 -19.75 -20.91 -11.81
CA ILE A 171 -20.02 -22.14 -11.06
C ILE A 171 -18.77 -22.59 -10.29
N VAL A 172 -17.62 -22.66 -10.98
CA VAL A 172 -16.35 -23.06 -10.37
C VAL A 172 -15.90 -22.01 -9.37
N GLY A 173 -15.91 -20.73 -9.74
CA GLY A 173 -15.45 -19.64 -8.91
C GLY A 173 -16.23 -19.45 -7.62
N VAL A 174 -17.57 -19.60 -7.63
CA VAL A 174 -18.37 -19.53 -6.39
C VAL A 174 -18.07 -20.72 -5.48
N SER A 175 -17.89 -21.91 -6.05
CA SER A 175 -17.53 -23.11 -5.28
C SER A 175 -16.15 -22.97 -4.64
N ALA A 176 -15.18 -22.46 -5.41
CA ALA A 176 -13.83 -22.17 -4.95
C ALA A 176 -13.82 -21.09 -3.86
N ALA A 177 -14.61 -20.02 -3.99
CA ALA A 177 -14.71 -18.97 -2.99
C ALA A 177 -15.13 -19.51 -1.60
N VAL A 178 -16.05 -20.48 -1.54
CA VAL A 178 -16.46 -21.13 -0.29
C VAL A 178 -15.31 -21.96 0.31
N SER A 179 -14.57 -22.69 -0.54
CA SER A 179 -13.38 -23.45 -0.13
C SER A 179 -12.30 -22.52 0.44
N MET A 180 -11.99 -21.44 -0.28
CA MET A 180 -11.02 -20.42 0.10
C MET A 180 -11.40 -19.70 1.39
N ALA A 181 -12.68 -19.34 1.57
CA ALA A 181 -13.18 -18.76 2.81
C ALA A 181 -13.00 -19.73 4.00
N SER A 182 -13.24 -21.02 3.78
CA SER A 182 -13.05 -22.06 4.81
C SER A 182 -11.58 -22.23 5.16
N ALA A 183 -10.68 -22.24 4.17
CA ALA A 183 -9.23 -22.28 4.39
C ALA A 183 -8.74 -21.04 5.15
N ALA A 184 -9.20 -19.85 4.77
CA ALA A 184 -8.88 -18.59 5.45
C ALA A 184 -9.38 -18.56 6.89
N TYR A 185 -10.56 -19.13 7.17
CA TYR A 185 -11.07 -19.30 8.53
C TYR A 185 -10.09 -20.12 9.39
N VAL A 186 -9.68 -21.28 8.89
CA VAL A 186 -8.78 -22.19 9.60
C VAL A 186 -7.41 -21.54 9.80
N GLN A 187 -6.86 -20.92 8.75
CA GLN A 187 -5.58 -20.21 8.82
C GLN A 187 -5.60 -19.12 9.90
N ALA A 188 -6.64 -18.27 9.89
CA ALA A 188 -6.78 -17.18 10.85
C ALA A 188 -7.02 -17.67 12.30
N LYS A 189 -7.52 -18.90 12.50
CA LYS A 189 -7.65 -19.50 13.84
C LYS A 189 -6.30 -19.74 14.52
N HIS A 190 -5.23 -19.83 13.73
CA HIS A 190 -3.86 -20.04 14.22
C HIS A 190 -3.04 -18.73 14.26
N GLU A 191 -3.59 -17.60 13.82
CA GLU A 191 -2.95 -16.28 13.88
C GLU A 191 -3.43 -15.45 15.08
N ILE A 192 -2.49 -14.93 15.89
CA ILE A 192 -2.82 -14.04 17.01
C ILE A 192 -3.25 -12.67 16.48
N GLY A 193 -4.37 -12.14 17.00
CA GLY A 193 -4.86 -10.80 16.66
C GLY A 193 -5.70 -10.71 15.38
N LYS A 194 -5.94 -11.83 14.68
CA LYS A 194 -6.91 -11.90 13.58
C LYS A 194 -8.23 -12.50 14.05
N SER A 195 -9.33 -12.08 13.42
CA SER A 195 -10.65 -12.67 13.62
C SER A 195 -10.88 -13.73 12.54
N PRO A 196 -11.03 -15.02 12.90
CA PRO A 196 -11.24 -16.09 11.92
C PRO A 196 -12.46 -15.87 11.03
N LYS A 197 -13.57 -15.42 11.64
CA LYS A 197 -14.82 -15.13 10.92
C LYS A 197 -14.63 -14.00 9.91
N PHE A 198 -13.92 -12.95 10.29
CA PHE A 198 -13.69 -11.81 9.42
C PHE A 198 -12.73 -12.16 8.27
N SER A 199 -11.67 -12.94 8.53
CA SER A 199 -10.78 -13.47 7.49
C SER A 199 -11.53 -14.31 6.46
N ALA A 200 -12.37 -15.24 6.91
CA ALA A 200 -13.19 -16.06 6.03
C ALA A 200 -14.10 -15.20 5.13
N LEU A 201 -14.79 -14.24 5.75
CA LEU A 201 -15.72 -13.36 5.06
C LEU A 201 -15.01 -12.48 4.02
N ILE A 202 -13.90 -11.84 4.39
CA ILE A 202 -13.20 -10.92 3.49
C ILE A 202 -12.55 -11.67 2.32
N THR A 203 -11.98 -12.86 2.57
CA THR A 203 -11.44 -13.72 1.49
C THR A 203 -12.55 -14.16 0.55
N GLY A 204 -13.65 -14.72 1.08
CA GLY A 204 -14.77 -15.21 0.26
C GLY A 204 -15.41 -14.10 -0.57
N LEU A 205 -15.66 -12.92 0.02
CA LEU A 205 -16.22 -11.78 -0.70
C LEU A 205 -15.26 -11.23 -1.76
N THR A 206 -13.97 -11.15 -1.45
CA THR A 206 -12.95 -10.72 -2.43
C THR A 206 -12.90 -11.67 -3.61
N TYR A 207 -12.94 -12.99 -3.33
CA TYR A 207 -12.96 -14.02 -4.36
C TYR A 207 -14.21 -13.88 -5.23
N ILE A 208 -15.41 -13.81 -4.64
CA ILE A 208 -16.67 -13.65 -5.40
C ILE A 208 -16.65 -12.39 -6.25
N ALA A 209 -16.13 -11.27 -5.72
CA ALA A 209 -15.99 -10.04 -6.47
C ALA A 209 -15.07 -10.21 -7.70
N ALA A 210 -13.94 -10.89 -7.54
CA ALA A 210 -13.04 -11.23 -8.64
C ALA A 210 -13.73 -12.12 -9.67
N VAL A 211 -14.47 -13.15 -9.22
CA VAL A 211 -15.23 -14.05 -10.10
C VAL A 211 -16.26 -13.29 -10.91
N ALA A 212 -17.05 -12.43 -10.28
CA ALA A 212 -18.04 -11.61 -10.96
C ALA A 212 -17.39 -10.69 -11.99
N ALA A 213 -16.32 -9.98 -11.61
CA ALA A 213 -15.61 -9.07 -12.50
C ALA A 213 -15.02 -9.80 -13.73
N LEU A 214 -14.39 -10.95 -13.51
CA LEU A 214 -13.77 -11.73 -14.58
C LEU A 214 -14.80 -12.45 -15.47
N SER A 215 -15.95 -12.85 -14.91
CA SER A 215 -17.01 -13.52 -15.69
C SER A 215 -17.83 -12.55 -16.54
N THR A 216 -17.95 -11.29 -16.10
CA THR A 216 -18.76 -10.25 -16.75
C THR A 216 -18.51 -10.10 -18.26
N PRO A 217 -17.27 -9.96 -18.78
CA PRO A 217 -17.05 -9.79 -20.22
C PRO A 217 -17.55 -10.97 -21.05
N TYR A 218 -17.45 -12.21 -20.54
CA TYR A 218 -17.93 -13.42 -21.20
C TYR A 218 -19.45 -13.48 -21.29
N LEU A 219 -20.15 -13.02 -20.24
CA LEU A 219 -21.60 -13.01 -20.16
C LEU A 219 -22.22 -11.89 -21.01
N LEU A 220 -21.58 -10.73 -21.05
CA LEU A 220 -22.02 -9.57 -21.82
C LEU A 220 -21.60 -9.62 -23.30
N GLN A 221 -20.86 -10.67 -23.71
CA GLN A 221 -20.29 -10.79 -25.06
C GLN A 221 -19.49 -9.55 -25.47
N LEU A 222 -18.85 -8.88 -24.50
CA LEU A 222 -17.93 -7.79 -24.81
C LEU A 222 -16.82 -8.37 -25.69
N PRO A 223 -16.33 -7.63 -26.70
CA PRO A 223 -15.22 -8.10 -27.51
C PRO A 223 -14.06 -8.41 -26.58
N VAL A 224 -13.80 -9.70 -26.38
CA VAL A 224 -12.64 -10.15 -25.62
C VAL A 224 -11.46 -9.82 -26.51
N VAL A 225 -10.72 -8.77 -26.16
CA VAL A 225 -9.48 -8.43 -26.83
C VAL A 225 -8.52 -9.58 -26.54
N VAL A 226 -8.46 -10.51 -27.47
CA VAL A 226 -7.40 -11.51 -27.53
C VAL A 226 -6.19 -10.74 -28.05
N ALA A 227 -5.31 -10.35 -27.13
CA ALA A 227 -3.99 -9.83 -27.46
C ALA A 227 -3.06 -10.97 -27.88
#